data_AF-A0A6V7V7N7-F1
#
_entry.id   AF-A0A6V7V7N7-F1
#
_cell.length_a   1.000
_cell.length_b   1.000
_cell.length_c   1.000
_cell.angle_alpha   90.00
_cell.angle_beta   90.00
_cell.angle_gamma   90.00
#
_symmetry.space_group_name_H-M   'P 1'
#
loop_
_entity.id
_entity.type
_entity.pdbx_description
1 polymer ?
#
loop_
_entity_poly.entity_id
_entity_poly.type
_entity_poly.pdbx_seq_one_letter_code
_entity_poly.pdbx_strand_id
1 'polypeptide(L)'
;MEENYYHDLLIILIQQLISIVGIILNLTVVWVTFKHKNLQTSYGLLLSINCLCDAILESATFLPTILVIMHTKISITYCSFATSWQTIVSGINSSFNMLFISIDRIISLLFPIL
;
A
#
# COMPACT_ATOMS: atom_id res chain seq x y z
N MET A 1 -17.14 18.88 -23.28
CA MET A 1 -16.93 18.98 -21.81
C MET A 1 -17.46 17.75 -21.08
N GLU A 2 -18.59 17.16 -21.50
CA GLU A 2 -19.11 15.91 -20.90
C GLU A 2 -18.29 14.65 -21.23
N GLU A 3 -17.73 14.51 -22.44
CA GLU A 3 -16.92 13.32 -22.80
C GLU A 3 -15.68 13.13 -21.90
N ASN A 4 -15.03 14.21 -21.48
CA ASN A 4 -13.89 14.13 -20.56
C ASN A 4 -14.31 13.67 -19.16
N TYR A 5 -15.52 14.04 -18.72
CA TYR A 5 -16.02 13.65 -17.39
C TYR A 5 -16.24 12.13 -17.29
N TYR A 6 -16.85 11.52 -18.31
CA TYR A 6 -17.06 10.07 -18.33
C TYR A 6 -15.74 9.29 -18.42
N HIS A 7 -14.77 9.82 -19.17
CA HIS A 7 -13.44 9.23 -19.27
C HIS A 7 -12.68 9.28 -17.93
N ASP A 8 -12.69 10.44 -17.25
CA ASP A 8 -12.05 10.60 -15.95
C ASP A 8 -12.72 9.74 -14.86
N LEU A 9 -14.06 9.67 -14.86
CA LEU A 9 -14.81 8.81 -13.97
C LEU A 9 -14.44 7.33 -14.15
N LEU A 10 -14.31 6.88 -15.41
CA LEU A 10 -13.98 5.50 -15.73
C LEU A 10 -12.55 5.14 -15.29
N ILE A 11 -11.58 6.05 -15.47
CA ILE A 11 -10.22 5.89 -14.95
C ILE A 11 -10.24 5.76 -13.43
N ILE A 12 -10.97 6.63 -12.75
CA ILE A 12 -11.08 6.63 -11.28
C ILE A 12 -11.68 5.30 -10.80
N LEU A 13 -12.75 4.83 -11.43
CA LEU A 13 -13.39 3.56 -11.09
C LEU A 13 -12.46 2.35 -11.29
N ILE A 14 -11.71 2.32 -12.40
CA ILE A 14 -10.71 1.28 -12.65
C ILE A 14 -9.62 1.32 -11.57
N GLN A 15 -9.14 2.51 -11.22
CA GLN A 15 -8.12 2.68 -10.19
C GLN A 15 -8.61 2.16 -8.83
N GLN A 16 -9.87 2.45 -8.46
CA GLN A 16 -10.47 1.92 -7.22
C GLN A 16 -10.60 0.39 -7.23
N LEU A 17 -10.98 -0.20 -8.37
CA LEU A 17 -11.02 -1.65 -8.53
C LEU A 17 -9.63 -2.29 -8.32
N ILE A 18 -8.59 -1.70 -8.91
CA ILE A 18 -7.21 -2.16 -8.75
C ILE A 18 -6.79 -2.06 -7.28
N SER A 19 -7.08 -0.94 -6.62
CA SER A 19 -6.77 -0.76 -5.19
C SER A 19 -7.49 -1.76 -4.29
N ILE A 20 -8.76 -2.09 -4.55
CA ILE A 20 -9.48 -3.12 -3.77
C ILE A 20 -8.82 -4.49 -3.92
N VAL A 21 -8.44 -4.86 -5.14
CA VAL A 21 -7.72 -6.12 -5.39
C VAL A 21 -6.36 -6.12 -4.69
N GLY A 22 -5.62 -5.00 -4.76
CA GLY A 22 -4.36 -4.80 -4.05
C GLY A 22 -4.49 -5.02 -2.54
N ILE A 23 -5.47 -4.38 -1.91
CA ILE A 23 -5.75 -4.52 -0.46
C ILE A 23 -6.02 -5.98 -0.11
N ILE A 24 -6.87 -6.67 -0.87
CA ILE A 24 -7.23 -8.07 -0.59
C ILE A 24 -5.99 -8.97 -0.70
N LEU A 25 -5.20 -8.81 -1.75
CA LEU A 25 -3.99 -9.61 -1.96
C LEU A 25 -2.96 -9.36 -0.85
N ASN A 26 -2.72 -8.09 -0.50
CA ASN A 26 -1.80 -7.70 0.56
C ASN A 26 -2.24 -8.24 1.92
N LEU A 27 -3.52 -8.12 2.29
CA LEU A 27 -4.05 -8.69 3.53
C LEU A 27 -3.99 -10.22 3.54
N THR A 28 -4.17 -10.86 2.38
CA THR A 28 -4.02 -12.32 2.25
C THR A 28 -2.58 -12.74 2.54
N VAL A 29 -1.58 -12.02 2.01
CA VAL A 29 -0.16 -12.29 2.30
C VAL A 29 0.12 -12.15 3.79
N VAL A 30 -0.36 -11.07 4.43
CA VAL A 30 -0.24 -10.89 5.89
C VAL A 30 -0.85 -12.09 6.62
N TRP A 31 -2.09 -12.45 6.31
CA TRP A 31 -2.79 -13.53 6.96
C TRP A 31 -2.08 -14.89 6.79
N VAL A 32 -1.63 -15.21 5.58
CA VAL A 32 -0.89 -16.47 5.30
C VAL A 32 0.42 -16.53 6.08
N THR A 33 1.18 -15.43 6.13
CA THR A 33 2.43 -15.36 6.90
C THR A 33 2.20 -15.59 8.39
N PHE A 34 1.15 -14.99 8.97
CA PHE A 34 0.82 -15.20 10.38
C PHE A 34 0.23 -16.59 10.65
N LYS A 35 -0.52 -17.18 9.71
CA LYS A 35 -1.14 -18.49 9.85
C LYS A 35 -0.13 -19.64 9.80
N HIS A 36 0.90 -19.54 8.95
CA HIS A 36 1.88 -20.61 8.75
C HIS A 36 3.21 -20.29 9.45
N LYS A 37 3.53 -21.01 10.53
CA LYS A 37 4.79 -20.84 11.28
C LYS A 37 6.05 -20.96 10.42
N ASN A 38 6.02 -21.76 9.35
CA ASN A 38 7.13 -21.90 8.40
C ASN A 38 7.46 -20.60 7.63
N LEU A 39 6.49 -19.68 7.53
CA LEU A 39 6.66 -18.40 6.84
C LEU A 39 7.02 -17.26 7.80
N GLN A 40 7.05 -17.52 9.11
CA GLN A 40 7.41 -16.53 10.14
C GLN A 40 8.93 -16.36 10.29
N THR A 41 9.67 -16.46 9.19
CA THR A 41 11.10 -16.10 9.15
C THR A 41 11.25 -14.57 9.15
N SER A 42 12.44 -14.05 9.47
CA SER A 42 12.72 -12.60 9.46
C SER A 42 12.25 -11.93 8.17
N TYR A 43 12.54 -12.55 7.02
CA TYR A 43 12.07 -12.11 5.72
C TYR A 43 10.54 -12.11 5.59
N GLY A 44 9.87 -13.19 6.01
CA GLY A 44 8.41 -13.29 5.90
C GLY A 44 7.70 -12.25 6.77
N LEU A 45 8.22 -11.96 7.96
CA LEU A 45 7.72 -10.90 8.83
C LEU A 45 7.91 -9.52 8.20
N LEU A 46 9.09 -9.20 7.67
CA LEU A 46 9.34 -7.95 6.94
C LEU A 46 8.40 -7.78 5.75
N LEU A 47 8.20 -8.85 4.97
CA LEU A 47 7.27 -8.84 3.84
C LEU A 47 5.82 -8.61 4.31
N SER A 48 5.40 -9.25 5.41
CA SER A 48 4.05 -9.04 5.95
C SER A 48 3.84 -7.61 6.44
N ILE A 49 4.83 -7.00 7.10
CA ILE A 49 4.75 -5.60 7.53
C ILE A 49 4.64 -4.70 6.30
N ASN A 50 5.42 -4.98 5.25
CA ASN A 50 5.34 -4.21 4.01
C ASN A 50 3.93 -4.28 3.38
N CYS A 51 3.41 -5.50 3.19
CA CYS A 51 2.06 -5.69 2.64
C CYS A 51 0.97 -5.06 3.53
N LEU A 52 1.10 -5.10 4.85
CA LEU A 52 0.16 -4.46 5.76
C LEU A 52 0.16 -2.94 5.56
N CYS A 53 1.33 -2.32 5.49
CA CYS A 53 1.47 -0.89 5.27
C CYS A 53 1.00 -0.47 3.86
N ASP A 54 1.23 -1.29 2.84
CA ASP A 54 0.72 -1.05 1.49
C ASP A 54 -0.82 -1.12 1.45
N ALA A 55 -1.44 -2.08 2.14
CA ALA A 55 -2.90 -2.15 2.27
C ALA A 55 -3.48 -0.93 3.01
N ILE A 56 -2.82 -0.47 4.08
CA ILE A 56 -3.21 0.74 4.81
C ILE A 56 -3.12 1.97 3.90
N LEU A 57 -2.03 2.10 3.13
CA LEU A 57 -1.82 3.19 2.20
C LEU A 57 -2.92 3.21 1.11
N GLU A 58 -3.19 2.06 0.47
CA GLU A 58 -4.24 1.95 -0.54
C GLU A 58 -5.61 2.32 0.04
N SER A 59 -5.92 1.87 1.27
CA SER A 59 -7.17 2.24 1.94
C SER A 59 -7.29 3.74 2.25
N ALA A 60 -6.18 4.42 2.56
CA ALA A 60 -6.16 5.85 2.83
C ALA A 60 -6.43 6.69 1.56
N THR A 61 -6.18 6.14 0.37
CA THR A 61 -6.48 6.81 -0.91
C THR A 61 -7.94 6.69 -1.33
N PHE A 62 -8.70 5.76 -0.74
CA PHE A 62 -10.09 5.48 -1.11
C PHE A 62 -11.02 6.67 -0.79
N LEU A 63 -10.92 7.22 0.42
CA LEU A 63 -11.81 8.29 0.89
C LEU A 63 -11.62 9.62 0.12
N PRO A 64 -10.38 10.12 -0.10
CA PRO A 64 -10.15 11.32 -0.91
C PRO A 64 -10.73 11.20 -2.31
N THR A 65 -10.58 10.04 -2.97
CA THR A 65 -11.08 9.85 -4.33
C THR A 65 -12.61 9.89 -4.40
N ILE A 66 -13.31 9.27 -3.44
CA ILE A 66 -14.78 9.37 -3.36
C ILE A 66 -15.23 10.81 -3.12
N LEU A 67 -14.53 11.54 -2.25
CA LEU A 67 -14.88 12.93 -1.93
C LEU A 67 -14.73 13.85 -3.14
N VAL A 68 -13.73 13.59 -4.00
CA VAL A 68 -13.54 14.28 -5.29
C VAL A 68 -14.68 13.98 -6.26
N ILE A 69 -15.09 12.71 -6.41
CA ILE A 69 -16.22 12.30 -7.27
C ILE A 69 -17.53 12.95 -6.81
N MET A 70 -17.75 13.00 -5.49
CA MET A 70 -18.96 13.57 -4.88
C MET A 70 -18.96 15.10 -4.84
N HIS A 71 -17.92 15.77 -5.37
CA HIS A 71 -17.71 17.22 -5.29
C HIS A 71 -17.86 17.79 -3.87
N THR A 72 -17.49 16.98 -2.88
CA THR A 72 -17.62 17.33 -1.46
C THR A 72 -16.48 18.24 -1.07
N LYS A 73 -16.80 19.41 -0.52
CA LYS A 73 -15.79 20.34 0.00
C LYS A 73 -15.23 19.79 1.32
N ILE A 74 -13.94 19.52 1.33
CA ILE A 74 -13.20 19.05 2.51
C ILE A 74 -12.36 20.21 3.04
N SER A 75 -12.05 20.21 4.33
CA SER A 75 -11.13 21.22 4.88
C SER A 75 -9.73 21.08 4.27
N ILE A 76 -9.07 22.21 4.04
CA ILE A 76 -7.66 22.25 3.58
C ILE A 76 -6.75 21.47 4.53
N THR A 77 -7.01 21.54 5.84
CA THR A 77 -6.24 20.81 6.85
C THR A 77 -6.30 19.30 6.65
N TYR A 78 -7.47 18.75 6.32
CA TYR A 78 -7.63 17.32 6.05
C TYR A 78 -6.94 16.92 4.74
N CYS A 79 -7.07 17.75 3.70
CA CYS A 79 -6.43 17.51 2.41
C CYS A 79 -4.89 17.50 2.52
N SER A 80 -4.31 18.48 3.22
CA SER A 80 -2.88 18.55 3.47
C SER A 80 -2.38 17.40 4.34
N PHE A 81 -3.16 16.98 5.34
CA PHE A 81 -2.82 15.82 6.16
C PHE A 81 -2.84 14.53 5.35
N ALA A 82 -3.90 14.29 4.56
CA ALA A 82 -4.03 13.09 3.74
C ALA A 82 -2.89 12.96 2.71
N THR A 83 -2.55 14.05 2.02
CA THR A 83 -1.48 14.07 1.02
C THR A 83 -0.08 13.91 1.64
N SER A 84 0.17 14.59 2.76
CA SER A 84 1.45 14.46 3.49
C SER A 84 1.63 13.06 4.06
N TRP A 85 0.57 12.50 4.68
CA TRP A 85 0.57 11.15 5.21
C TRP A 85 0.84 10.11 4.11
N GLN A 86 0.16 10.22 2.97
CA GLN A 86 0.37 9.31 1.83
C GLN A 86 1.80 9.39 1.28
N THR A 87 2.39 10.58 1.21
CA THR A 87 3.77 10.78 0.71
C THR A 87 4.79 10.16 1.65
N ILE A 88 4.63 10.35 2.96
CA ILE A 88 5.53 9.80 3.98
C ILE A 88 5.42 8.28 4.00
N VAL A 89 4.21 7.74 4.05
CA VAL A 89 3.99 6.29 4.12
C VAL A 89 4.46 5.61 2.82
N SER A 90 4.12 6.13 1.63
CA SER A 90 4.56 5.51 0.37
C SER A 90 6.09 5.57 0.16
N GLY A 91 6.70 6.73 0.43
CA GLY A 91 8.12 6.97 0.18
C GLY A 91 9.01 6.22 1.16
N ILE A 92 8.64 6.17 2.44
CA ILE A 92 9.43 5.51 3.48
C ILE A 92 9.16 4.01 3.50
N ASN A 93 7.90 3.57 3.41
CA ASN A 93 7.59 2.15 3.61
C ASN A 93 8.14 1.25 2.50
N SER A 94 7.82 1.54 1.22
CA SER A 94 8.22 0.66 0.13
C SER A 94 9.74 0.64 -0.07
N SER A 95 10.37 1.81 -0.06
CA SER A 95 11.80 1.95 -0.31
C SER A 95 12.65 1.31 0.80
N PHE A 96 12.32 1.57 2.08
CA PHE A 96 13.12 1.01 3.19
C PHE A 96 12.85 -0.47 3.39
N ASN A 97 11.61 -0.95 3.29
CA ASN A 97 11.33 -2.39 3.44
C ASN A 97 11.96 -3.21 2.32
N MET A 98 11.93 -2.76 1.06
CA MET A 98 12.64 -3.45 -0.02
C MET A 98 14.16 -3.44 0.19
N LEU A 99 14.71 -2.35 0.75
CA LEU A 99 16.13 -2.25 1.05
C LEU A 99 16.52 -3.21 2.20
N PHE A 100 15.73 -3.28 3.28
CA PHE A 100 15.95 -4.23 4.36
C PHE A 100 15.82 -5.68 3.91
N ILE A 101 14.84 -5.98 3.06
CA ILE A 101 14.69 -7.29 2.42
C ILE A 101 15.93 -7.63 1.58
N SER A 102 16.43 -6.67 0.80
CA SER A 102 17.62 -6.87 -0.04
C SER A 102 18.86 -7.11 0.81
N ILE A 103 19.03 -6.37 1.90
CA ILE A 103 20.11 -6.56 2.87
C ILE A 103 20.01 -7.94 3.54
N ASP A 104 18.84 -8.34 4.01
CA ASP A 104 18.61 -9.65 4.65
C ASP A 104 19.03 -10.80 3.72
N ARG A 105 18.70 -10.69 2.42
CA ARG A 105 19.12 -11.66 1.40
C ARG A 105 20.62 -11.65 1.13
N ILE A 106 21.25 -10.47 1.09
CA ILE A 106 22.70 -10.35 0.90
C ILE A 106 23.45 -10.94 2.11
N ILE A 107 22.99 -10.68 3.33
CA ILE A 107 23.60 -11.21 4.56
C ILE A 107 23.46 -12.74 4.60
N SER A 108 22.28 -13.27 4.28
CA SER A 108 22.06 -14.73 4.22
C SER A 108 22.94 -15.41 3.16
N LEU A 109 23.23 -14.73 2.05
CA LEU A 109 24.11 -15.25 1.00
C LEU A 109 25.60 -15.17 1.40
N LEU A 110 25.99 -14.13 2.13
CA LEU A 110 27.36 -13.95 2.66
C LEU A 110 27.67 -14.87 3.84
N PHE A 111 26.66 -15.22 4.65
CA PHE A 111 26.80 -16.08 5.82
C PHE A 111 25.83 -17.26 5.75
N PRO A 112 26.07 -18.26 4.87
CA PRO A 112 25.17 -19.39 4.67
C PRO A 112 25.13 -20.40 5.83
N ILE A 113 25.81 -20.13 6.95
CA ILE A 113 26.11 -21.09 8.03
C ILE A 113 25.46 -20.69 9.37
N LEU A 114 24.73 -19.57 9.42
CA LEU A 114 24.00 -19.15 10.63
C LEU A 114 22.51 -19.47 10.52
#